data_AF-V2UX57-F1
#
_entry.id   AF-V2UX57-F1
#
_cell.length_a   1.000
_cell.length_b   1.000
_cell.length_c   1.000
_cell.angle_alpha   90.00
_cell.angle_beta   90.00
_cell.angle_gamma   90.00
#
_symmetry.space_group_name_H-M   'P 1'
#
loop_
_entity.id
_entity.type
_entity.pdbx_description
1 polymer ?
#
loop_
_entity_poly.entity_id
_entity_poly.type
_entity_poly.pdbx_seq_one_letter_code
_entity_poly.pdbx_strand_id
1 'polypeptide(L)'
;MLNLGMTEIFCFAVIALLVLGPDKLPEAARFVAKWYGKIKKFINNIQNEIDRELKLSEFREEMQKEIEKITELERRLQKQLDELKTQPSEQISTESLDSIHYIPYVSSSIVPFSIQHQHQHQHLFSKDIELNLSIEKFNTELKIAV
;
A
#
# COMPACT_ATOMS: atom_id res chain seq x y z
N MET A 1 -1.12 10.07 20.06
CA MET A 1 0.35 9.89 20.09
C MET A 1 0.63 8.50 20.64
N LEU A 2 1.37 7.67 19.89
CA LEU A 2 1.72 6.30 20.30
C LEU A 2 2.89 6.39 21.29
N ASN A 3 2.59 6.28 22.58
CA ASN A 3 3.62 6.21 23.62
C ASN A 3 4.07 4.75 23.73
N LEU A 4 5.19 4.42 23.09
CA LEU A 4 5.83 3.10 23.18
C LEU A 4 6.87 3.13 24.32
N GLY A 5 6.39 3.06 25.56
CA GLY A 5 7.22 2.88 26.74
C GLY A 5 7.34 1.42 27.14
N MET A 6 8.21 1.16 28.12
CA MET A 6 8.38 -0.18 28.70
C MET A 6 7.07 -0.72 29.29
N THR A 7 6.28 0.15 29.92
CA THR A 7 4.98 -0.20 30.52
C THR A 7 3.97 -0.62 29.47
N GLU A 8 3.88 0.11 28.36
CA GLU A 8 2.95 -0.19 27.27
C GLU A 8 3.33 -1.51 26.58
N ILE A 9 4.64 -1.73 26.33
CA ILE A 9 5.12 -3.01 25.79
C ILE A 9 4.73 -4.17 26.71
N PHE A 10 4.86 -4.00 28.04
CA PHE A 10 4.44 -5.02 29.00
C PHE A 10 2.92 -5.27 28.96
N CYS A 11 2.12 -4.20 28.91
CA CYS A 11 0.66 -4.30 28.79
C CYS A 11 0.25 -5.09 27.52
N PHE A 12 0.85 -4.76 26.37
CA PHE A 12 0.62 -5.51 25.13
C PHE A 12 1.08 -6.96 25.22
N ALA A 13 2.21 -7.24 25.89
CA ALA A 13 2.66 -8.61 26.10
C ALA A 13 1.64 -9.43 26.91
N VAL A 14 1.09 -8.85 27.98
CA VAL A 14 0.04 -9.51 28.78
C VAL A 14 -1.22 -9.76 27.94
N ILE A 15 -1.68 -8.77 27.17
CA ILE A 15 -2.84 -8.94 26.28
C ILE A 15 -2.58 -10.02 25.22
N ALA A 16 -1.39 -10.02 24.61
CA ALA A 16 -1.01 -11.02 23.62
C ALA A 16 -0.97 -12.44 24.22
N LEU A 17 -0.50 -12.58 25.47
CA LEU A 17 -0.54 -13.85 26.21
C LEU A 17 -1.97 -14.30 26.48
N LEU A 18 -2.90 -13.40 26.79
CA LEU A 18 -4.30 -13.75 27.02
C LEU A 18 -5.02 -14.17 25.73
N VAL A 19 -4.79 -13.45 24.63
CA VAL A 19 -5.48 -13.69 23.36
C VAL A 19 -4.92 -14.93 22.65
N LEU A 20 -3.60 -15.01 22.55
CA LEU A 20 -2.92 -16.05 21.77
C LEU A 20 -2.55 -17.26 22.64
N GLY A 21 -2.37 -17.05 23.94
CA GLY A 21 -1.85 -18.04 24.86
C GLY A 21 -0.31 -17.97 24.99
N PRO A 22 0.24 -18.35 26.16
CA PRO A 22 1.68 -18.37 26.42
C PRO A 22 2.46 -19.30 25.49
N ASP A 23 1.84 -20.36 24.99
CA ASP A 23 2.49 -21.34 24.12
C ASP A 23 2.63 -20.84 22.67
N LYS A 24 1.75 -19.94 22.23
CA LYS A 24 1.65 -19.51 20.82
C LYS A 24 2.30 -18.15 20.55
N LEU A 25 2.41 -17.28 21.56
CA LEU A 25 3.17 -16.04 21.46
C LEU A 25 4.63 -16.25 21.00
N PRO A 26 5.43 -17.17 21.60
CA PRO A 26 6.81 -17.38 21.16
C PRO A 26 6.89 -17.91 19.73
N GLU A 27 5.91 -18.69 19.30
CA GLU A 27 5.83 -19.22 17.94
C GLU A 27 5.53 -18.11 16.92
N ALA A 28 4.58 -17.21 17.22
CA ALA A 28 4.28 -16.04 16.40
C ALA A 28 5.47 -15.06 16.33
N ALA A 29 6.15 -14.80 17.46
CA ALA A 29 7.35 -13.97 17.49
C ALA A 29 8.47 -14.54 16.61
N ARG A 30 8.68 -15.86 16.64
CA ARG A 30 9.64 -16.55 15.75
C ARG A 30 9.25 -16.43 14.28
N PHE A 31 7.96 -16.50 13.96
CA PHE A 31 7.47 -16.34 12.59
C PHE A 31 7.77 -14.92 12.07
N VAL A 32 7.40 -13.89 12.84
CA VAL A 32 7.68 -12.49 12.50
C VAL A 32 9.18 -12.24 12.41
N ALA A 33 9.97 -12.73 13.35
CA ALA A 33 11.43 -12.57 13.34
C ALA A 33 12.07 -13.21 12.11
N LYS A 34 11.62 -14.41 11.72
CA LYS A 34 12.10 -15.10 10.51
C LYS A 34 11.71 -14.35 9.23
N TRP A 35 10.50 -13.79 9.18
CA TRP A 35 10.05 -13.00 8.02
C TRP A 35 10.77 -11.66 7.93
N TYR A 36 10.92 -10.94 9.05
CA TYR A 36 11.69 -9.72 9.15
C TYR A 36 13.16 -9.93 8.73
N GLY A 37 13.77 -11.04 9.16
CA GLY A 37 15.13 -11.39 8.73
C GLY A 37 15.26 -11.62 7.22
N LYS A 38 14.25 -12.23 6.59
CA LYS A 38 14.21 -12.39 5.12
C LYS A 38 14.07 -11.05 4.41
N ILE A 39 13.19 -10.17 4.87
CA ILE A 39 13.01 -8.82 4.31
C ILE A 39 14.29 -8.01 4.45
N LYS A 40 14.91 -8.01 5.63
CA LYS A 40 16.18 -7.32 5.86
C LYS A 40 17.26 -7.82 4.91
N LYS A 41 17.36 -9.15 4.72
CA LYS A 41 18.30 -9.73 3.76
C LYS A 41 18.00 -9.30 2.33
N PHE A 42 16.74 -9.29 1.91
CA PHE A 42 16.32 -8.82 0.58
C PHE A 42 16.71 -7.35 0.34
N ILE A 43 16.47 -6.48 1.32
CA ILE A 43 16.87 -5.06 1.27
C ILE A 43 18.40 -4.91 1.17
N ASN A 44 19.17 -5.71 1.92
CA ASN A 44 20.63 -5.71 1.83
C ASN A 44 21.13 -6.24 0.48
N ASN A 45 20.50 -7.27 -0.08
CA ASN A 45 20.84 -7.81 -1.38
C ASN A 45 20.56 -6.80 -2.50
N ILE A 46 19.41 -6.12 -2.47
CA ILE A 46 19.08 -5.06 -3.42
C ILE A 46 20.11 -3.93 -3.35
N GLN A 47 20.47 -3.47 -2.15
CA GLN A 47 21.55 -2.48 -1.99
C GLN A 47 22.84 -2.96 -2.66
N ASN A 48 23.30 -4.18 -2.34
CA ASN A 48 24.57 -4.69 -2.89
C ASN A 48 24.57 -4.85 -4.43
N GLU A 49 23.42 -5.17 -5.03
CA GLU A 49 23.25 -5.29 -6.49
C GLU A 49 23.22 -3.91 -7.15
N ILE A 50 22.46 -2.97 -6.56
CA ILE A 50 22.40 -1.58 -7.01
C ILE A 50 23.79 -0.94 -6.90
N ASP A 51 24.50 -1.11 -5.79
CA ASP A 51 25.85 -0.59 -5.56
C ASP A 51 26.88 -1.06 -6.61
N ARG A 52 26.68 -2.26 -7.15
CA ARG A 52 27.60 -2.88 -8.13
C ARG A 52 27.32 -2.47 -9.57
N GLU A 53 26.08 -2.13 -9.92
CA GLU A 53 25.70 -1.84 -11.32
C GLU A 53 25.21 -0.40 -11.57
N LEU A 54 24.72 0.33 -10.55
CA LEU A 54 24.25 1.71 -10.65
C LEU A 54 24.71 2.54 -9.45
N LYS A 55 25.43 3.63 -9.72
CA LYS A 55 25.90 4.60 -8.71
C LYS A 55 24.79 4.97 -7.71
N LEU A 56 24.86 4.45 -6.49
CA LEU A 56 24.06 4.89 -5.34
C LEU A 56 24.00 6.41 -5.17
N SER A 57 25.02 7.13 -5.61
CA SER A 57 25.04 8.59 -5.56
C SER A 57 23.88 9.19 -6.35
N GLU A 58 23.51 8.64 -7.51
CA GLU A 58 22.50 9.23 -8.40
C GLU A 58 21.08 9.02 -7.83
N PHE A 59 20.72 7.81 -7.38
CA PHE A 59 19.41 7.57 -6.76
C PHE A 59 19.25 8.28 -5.40
N ARG A 60 20.31 8.30 -4.58
CA ARG A 60 20.31 9.01 -3.31
C ARG A 60 20.18 10.53 -3.53
N GLU A 61 20.85 11.08 -4.54
CA GLU A 61 20.74 12.49 -4.90
C GLU A 61 19.36 12.85 -5.44
N GLU A 62 18.72 11.96 -6.20
CA GLU A 62 17.35 12.17 -6.69
C GLU A 62 16.32 12.14 -5.55
N MET A 63 16.40 11.16 -4.65
CA MET A 63 15.58 11.12 -3.44
C MET A 63 15.80 12.35 -2.54
N GLN A 64 17.06 12.78 -2.37
CA GLN A 64 17.38 13.98 -1.59
C GLN A 64 16.76 15.24 -2.21
N LYS A 65 16.82 15.37 -3.55
CA LYS A 65 16.19 16.48 -4.29
C LYS A 65 14.68 16.48 -4.18
N GLU A 66 14.02 15.32 -4.18
CA GLU A 66 12.58 15.24 -3.97
C GLU A 66 12.19 15.66 -2.55
N ILE A 67 12.93 15.22 -1.54
CA ILE A 67 12.70 15.62 -0.15
C ILE A 67 12.85 17.14 0.00
N GLU A 68 13.89 17.73 -0.55
CA GLU A 68 14.11 19.19 -0.52
C GLU A 68 12.96 19.97 -1.21
N LYS A 69 12.45 19.47 -2.34
CA LYS A 69 11.29 20.08 -3.01
C LYS A 69 10.04 20.04 -2.13
N ILE A 70 9.80 18.92 -1.44
CA ILE A 70 8.65 18.78 -0.52
C ILE A 70 8.80 19.76 0.65
N THR A 71 9.97 19.84 1.27
CA THR A 71 10.23 20.79 2.37
C THR A 71 10.06 22.25 1.92
N GLU A 72 10.51 22.61 0.73
CA GLU A 72 10.31 23.95 0.20
C GLU A 72 8.82 24.25 -0.10
N LEU A 73 8.06 23.27 -0.59
CA LEU A 73 6.62 23.39 -0.79
C LEU A 73 5.89 23.62 0.56
N GLU A 74 6.22 22.86 1.59
CA GLU A 74 5.67 23.03 2.94
C GLU A 74 5.95 24.44 3.48
N ARG A 75 7.18 24.92 3.32
CA ARG A 75 7.58 26.27 3.73
C ARG A 75 6.82 27.36 2.98
N ARG A 76 6.58 27.17 1.67
CA ARG A 76 5.78 28.11 0.86
C ARG A 76 4.33 28.13 1.30
N LEU A 77 3.74 26.96 1.59
CA LEU A 77 2.38 26.86 2.09
C LEU A 77 2.25 27.54 3.46
N GLN A 78 3.19 27.34 4.38
CA GLN A 78 3.20 28.03 5.67
C GLN A 78 3.23 29.55 5.52
N LYS A 79 4.09 30.08 4.64
CA LYS A 79 4.15 31.52 4.35
C LYS A 79 2.84 32.07 3.80
N GLN A 80 2.21 31.36 2.87
CA GLN A 80 0.91 31.76 2.32
C GLN A 80 -0.18 31.78 3.39
N LEU A 81 -0.18 30.79 4.30
CA LEU A 81 -1.12 30.75 5.42
C LEU A 81 -0.90 31.90 6.41
N ASP A 82 0.36 32.24 6.71
CA ASP A 82 0.68 33.36 7.58
C ASP A 82 0.31 34.71 6.95
N GLU A 83 0.53 34.89 5.64
CA GLU A 83 0.11 36.08 4.90
C GLU A 83 -1.43 36.23 4.88
N LEU A 84 -2.17 35.13 4.67
CA LEU A 84 -3.64 35.12 4.74
C LEU A 84 -4.16 35.41 6.16
N LYS A 85 -3.43 35.00 7.20
CA LYS A 85 -3.78 35.27 8.60
C LYS A 85 -3.53 36.73 9.01
N THR A 86 -2.65 37.44 8.32
CA THR A 86 -2.25 38.82 8.66
C THR A 86 -3.13 39.88 7.99
N GLN A 87 -4.09 39.48 7.14
CA GLN A 87 -5.08 40.39 6.55
C GLN A 87 -6.36 40.40 7.43
N PRO A 88 -6.74 41.53 8.06
CA PRO A 88 -7.96 41.60 8.86
C PRO A 88 -9.20 41.42 8.00
N SER A 89 -10.06 40.50 8.42
CA SER A 89 -11.41 40.28 7.90
C SER A 89 -12.28 41.53 8.10
N GLU A 90 -12.73 42.15 7.00
CA GLU A 90 -13.91 43.00 7.02
C GLU A 90 -15.11 42.19 6.50
N GLN A 91 -15.84 41.64 7.49
CA GLN A 91 -17.28 41.36 7.53
C GLN A 91 -17.95 40.58 6.37
N ILE A 92 -18.39 39.34 6.65
CA ILE A 92 -19.81 38.98 6.43
C ILE A 92 -20.34 38.26 7.68
N SER A 93 -21.50 38.75 8.10
CA SER A 93 -22.28 38.41 9.28
C SER A 93 -22.82 36.98 9.31
N THR A 94 -23.02 36.53 10.54
CA THR A 94 -23.87 35.43 11.03
C THR A 94 -25.02 34.97 10.11
N GLU A 95 -25.02 33.70 9.73
CA GLU A 95 -26.26 32.90 9.64
C GLU A 95 -26.00 31.39 9.79
N SER A 96 -26.78 30.76 10.65
CA SER A 96 -27.08 29.33 10.82
C SER A 96 -25.92 28.30 10.88
N LEU A 97 -25.80 27.68 12.07
CA LEU A 97 -25.19 26.36 12.23
C LEU A 97 -26.06 25.30 11.54
N ASP A 98 -25.84 25.06 10.24
CA ASP A 98 -26.25 23.80 9.62
C ASP A 98 -25.02 22.92 9.41
N SER A 99 -25.12 21.73 10.00
CA SER A 99 -24.18 20.61 10.04
C SER A 99 -23.06 20.63 8.98
N ILE A 100 -21.81 20.58 9.44
CA ILE A 100 -20.65 20.29 8.58
C ILE A 100 -20.90 18.97 7.85
N HIS A 101 -21.22 19.08 6.56
CA HIS A 101 -21.34 17.96 5.65
C HIS A 101 -19.93 17.53 5.24
N TYR A 102 -19.42 16.48 5.87
CA TYR A 102 -18.16 15.85 5.47
C TYR A 102 -18.35 15.18 4.11
N ILE A 103 -17.77 15.75 3.06
CA ILE A 103 -17.64 15.08 1.77
C ILE A 103 -16.31 14.31 1.81
N PRO A 104 -16.33 12.96 1.85
CA PRO A 104 -15.10 12.20 1.74
C PRO A 104 -14.49 12.43 0.37
N TYR A 105 -13.24 12.90 0.34
CA TYR A 105 -12.45 12.96 -0.89
C TYR A 105 -12.15 11.54 -1.34
N VAL A 106 -12.92 11.04 -2.31
CA VAL A 106 -12.65 9.78 -2.99
C VAL A 106 -11.69 10.09 -4.14
N SER A 107 -10.39 9.87 -3.91
CA SER A 107 -9.41 9.84 -4.99
C SER A 107 -9.68 8.61 -5.86
N SER A 108 -10.30 8.82 -7.02
CA SER A 108 -10.50 7.78 -8.05
C SER A 108 -9.26 7.60 -8.93
N SER A 109 -8.07 7.54 -8.32
CA SER A 109 -6.89 7.07 -9.05
C SER A 109 -7.05 5.57 -9.28
N ILE A 110 -7.39 5.22 -10.52
CA ILE A 110 -7.46 3.83 -10.97
C ILE A 110 -6.04 3.28 -10.91
N VAL A 111 -5.71 2.62 -9.81
CA VAL A 111 -4.48 1.83 -9.72
C VAL A 111 -4.60 0.68 -10.73
N PRO A 112 -3.59 0.50 -11.61
CA PRO A 112 -3.52 -0.72 -12.39
C PRO A 112 -3.51 -1.91 -11.41
N PHE A 113 -4.35 -2.92 -11.66
CA PHE A 113 -4.60 -4.09 -10.80
C PHE A 113 -5.58 -3.93 -9.62
N SER A 114 -6.35 -2.84 -9.50
CA SER A 114 -7.52 -2.85 -8.60
C SER A 114 -8.53 -3.94 -9.02
N ILE A 115 -9.25 -4.54 -8.07
CA ILE A 115 -10.32 -5.52 -8.35
C ILE A 115 -11.38 -4.96 -9.31
N GLN A 116 -11.58 -3.63 -9.30
CA GLN A 116 -12.42 -2.90 -10.26
C GLN A 116 -11.88 -2.95 -11.70
N HIS A 117 -10.55 -2.90 -11.90
CA HIS A 117 -9.90 -3.03 -13.20
C HIS A 117 -10.07 -4.45 -13.79
N GLN A 118 -10.16 -5.48 -12.94
CA GLN A 118 -10.26 -6.86 -13.40
C GLN A 118 -11.62 -7.18 -14.04
N HIS A 119 -12.70 -6.49 -13.65
CA HIS A 119 -14.03 -6.68 -14.23
C HIS A 119 -14.19 -6.05 -15.63
N GLN A 120 -13.49 -4.95 -15.93
CA GLN A 120 -13.66 -4.24 -17.21
C GLN A 120 -13.04 -4.98 -18.40
N HIS A 121 -12.09 -5.90 -18.17
CA HIS A 121 -11.45 -6.70 -19.21
C HIS A 121 -12.12 -8.06 -19.49
N GLN A 122 -13.15 -8.47 -18.74
CA GLN A 122 -13.80 -9.77 -18.96
C GLN A 122 -14.63 -9.84 -20.26
N HIS A 123 -15.11 -8.71 -20.79
CA HIS A 123 -15.95 -8.71 -22.00
C HIS A 123 -15.17 -8.82 -23.33
N LEU A 124 -13.85 -8.65 -23.32
CA LEU A 124 -13.04 -8.79 -24.54
C LEU A 124 -12.47 -10.20 -24.73
N PHE A 125 -12.47 -11.04 -23.70
CA PHE A 125 -11.90 -12.39 -23.78
C PHE A 125 -12.87 -13.46 -24.29
N SER A 126 -14.17 -13.15 -24.37
CA SER A 126 -15.18 -14.10 -24.85
C SER A 126 -15.29 -14.18 -26.37
N LYS A 127 -14.54 -13.36 -27.13
CA LYS A 127 -14.70 -13.31 -28.60
C LYS A 127 -13.74 -14.23 -29.38
N ASP A 128 -12.71 -14.77 -28.73
CA ASP A 128 -11.70 -15.61 -29.41
C ASP A 128 -11.82 -17.11 -29.10
N ILE A 129 -12.78 -17.52 -28.25
CA ILE A 129 -12.97 -18.94 -27.86
C ILE A 129 -13.99 -19.67 -28.76
N GLU A 130 -14.65 -18.99 -29.70
CA GLU A 130 -15.72 -19.59 -30.52
C GLU A 130 -15.33 -20.05 -31.94
N LEU A 131 -14.04 -20.08 -32.31
CA LEU A 131 -13.68 -20.35 -33.72
C LEU A 131 -12.76 -21.55 -34.00
N ASN A 132 -12.55 -22.48 -33.06
CA ASN A 132 -11.85 -23.71 -33.43
C ASN A 132 -12.14 -24.95 -32.58
N LEU A 133 -13.37 -25.46 -32.63
CA LEU A 133 -13.58 -26.89 -32.39
C LEU A 133 -14.82 -27.44 -33.13
N SER A 134 -14.86 -27.24 -34.45
CA SER A 134 -15.73 -28.06 -35.30
C SER A 134 -15.11 -29.44 -35.50
N ILE A 135 -15.70 -30.41 -34.80
CA ILE A 135 -15.99 -31.77 -35.26
C ILE A 135 -14.82 -32.53 -35.91
N GLU A 136 -14.18 -33.40 -35.13
CA GLU A 136 -13.74 -34.69 -35.66
C GLU A 136 -14.30 -35.81 -34.78
N LYS A 137 -15.52 -36.25 -35.14
CA LYS A 137 -16.04 -37.54 -34.71
C LYS A 137 -15.15 -38.62 -35.33
N PHE A 138 -14.40 -39.33 -34.49
CA PHE A 138 -14.02 -40.70 -34.81
C PHE A 138 -14.42 -41.63 -33.68
N ASN A 139 -15.56 -42.30 -33.88
CA ASN A 139 -15.84 -43.59 -33.28
C ASN A 139 -14.74 -44.55 -33.72
N THR A 140 -14.23 -45.38 -32.82
CA THR A 140 -14.55 -46.81 -32.73
C THR A 140 -13.56 -47.49 -31.80
N GLU A 141 -14.12 -48.25 -30.86
CA GLU A 141 -13.63 -49.53 -30.35
C GLU A 141 -12.12 -49.77 -30.24
N LEU A 142 -11.66 -50.12 -29.03
CA LEU A 142 -10.87 -51.33 -28.70
C LEU A 142 -10.33 -51.15 -27.27
N LYS A 143 -10.95 -51.76 -26.25
CA LYS A 143 -10.74 -53.13 -25.75
C LYS A 143 -9.63 -53.19 -24.68
N ILE A 144 -10.11 -53.35 -23.45
CA ILE A 144 -9.60 -54.13 -22.31
C ILE A 144 -8.28 -54.89 -22.51
N ALA A 145 -7.49 -54.93 -21.42
CA ALA A 145 -6.27 -55.69 -21.12
C ALA A 145 -4.99 -54.96 -21.56
N VAL A 146 -4.05 -54.62 -20.67
CA VAL A 146 -3.31 -55.45 -19.70
C VAL A 146 -2.82 -54.58 -18.55
#